data_AF-A0A0E9RSH7-F1
#
_entry.id   AF-A0A0E9RSH7-F1
#
_cell.length_a   1.000
_cell.length_b   1.000
_cell.length_c   1.000
_cell.angle_alpha   90.00
_cell.angle_beta   90.00
_cell.angle_gamma   90.00
#
_symmetry.space_group_name_H-M   'P 1'
#
loop_
_entity.id
_entity.type
_entity.pdbx_description
1 polymer ?
#
loop_
_entity_poly.entity_id
_entity_poly.type
_entity_poly.pdbx_seq_one_letter_code
_entity_poly.pdbx_strand_id
1 'polypeptide(L)'
;MTQKNMEKNYICSKLVPLQVDFVTYMDDIAGEIGARPSLLWLLVTDFPLFKWVLMGPVSTYQYRLMGPGKWSGARHAIFTQFDRMYQPSQDPVR
;
A
#
# COMPACT_ATOMS: atom_id res chain seq x y z
N MET A 1 -2.17 -16.32 5.10
CA MET A 1 -0.95 -17.04 4.63
C MET A 1 -0.52 -18.15 5.62
N THR A 2 -0.33 -19.41 5.19
CA THR A 2 0.06 -20.55 6.08
C THR A 2 1.58 -20.78 6.08
N GLN A 3 2.17 -21.23 7.19
CA GLN A 3 3.62 -21.54 7.33
C GLN A 3 4.20 -22.37 6.16
N LYS A 4 3.45 -23.41 5.71
CA LYS A 4 3.81 -24.25 4.56
C LYS A 4 3.97 -23.48 3.23
N ASN A 5 3.34 -22.32 3.07
CA ASN A 5 3.49 -21.49 1.88
C ASN A 5 4.70 -20.57 1.96
N MET A 6 5.16 -20.20 3.17
CA MET A 6 6.39 -19.40 3.32
C MET A 6 7.63 -20.23 3.01
N GLU A 7 7.73 -21.44 3.57
CA GLU A 7 8.86 -22.35 3.35
C GLU A 7 9.07 -22.75 1.89
N LYS A 8 8.00 -22.73 1.08
CA LYS A 8 8.07 -23.03 -0.36
C LYS A 8 8.57 -21.87 -1.20
N ASN A 9 8.27 -20.63 -0.79
CA ASN A 9 8.52 -19.43 -1.58
C ASN A 9 9.79 -18.70 -1.15
N TYR A 10 10.26 -18.90 0.09
CA TYR A 10 11.42 -18.22 0.65
C TYR A 10 12.40 -19.18 1.31
N ILE A 11 13.69 -18.87 1.18
CA ILE A 11 14.75 -19.53 1.96
C ILE A 11 14.82 -18.85 3.32
N CYS A 12 14.01 -19.33 4.28
CA CYS A 12 14.05 -18.80 5.64
C CYS A 12 15.37 -19.20 6.33
N SER A 13 16.18 -18.20 6.66
CA SER A 13 17.34 -18.40 7.52
C SER A 13 16.91 -18.49 8.99
N LYS A 14 17.75 -19.06 9.86
CA LYS A 14 17.48 -19.14 11.30
C LYS A 14 17.34 -17.74 11.95
N LEU A 15 17.90 -16.70 11.34
CA LEU A 15 17.83 -15.31 11.80
C LEU A 15 16.56 -14.60 11.33
N VAL A 16 15.95 -15.07 10.24
CA VAL A 16 14.72 -14.49 9.66
C VAL A 16 13.71 -15.62 9.46
N PRO A 17 13.12 -16.13 10.55
CA PRO A 17 12.19 -17.26 10.49
C PRO A 17 10.84 -16.89 9.87
N LEU A 18 10.52 -15.60 9.74
CA LEU A 18 9.25 -15.12 9.21
C LEU A 18 9.50 -14.09 8.09
N GLN A 19 9.76 -14.60 6.89
CA GLN A 19 9.89 -13.79 5.68
C GLN A 19 8.56 -13.78 4.93
N VAL A 20 8.00 -12.58 4.75
CA VAL A 20 6.74 -12.36 4.05
C VAL A 20 6.88 -11.22 3.05
N ASP A 21 6.15 -11.32 1.95
CA ASP A 21 5.98 -10.19 1.04
C ASP A 21 5.09 -9.13 1.67
N PHE A 22 5.57 -7.89 1.67
CA PHE A 22 4.88 -6.77 2.31
C PHE A 22 3.50 -6.51 1.71
N VAL A 23 3.40 -6.52 0.36
CA VAL A 23 2.14 -6.19 -0.32
C VAL A 23 1.10 -7.26 -0.02
N THR A 24 1.48 -8.53 -0.19
CA THR A 24 0.59 -9.66 0.08
C THR A 24 0.11 -9.68 1.53
N TYR A 25 1.02 -9.46 2.48
CA TYR A 25 0.68 -9.44 3.91
C TYR A 25 -0.29 -8.29 4.26
N MET A 26 -0.03 -7.09 3.74
CA MET A 26 -0.88 -5.93 4.01
C MET A 26 -2.27 -6.08 3.35
N ASP A 27 -2.34 -6.66 2.16
CA ASP A 27 -3.61 -6.94 1.46
C ASP A 27 -4.46 -8.00 2.17
N ASP A 28 -3.83 -9.04 2.73
CA ASP A 28 -4.50 -10.06 3.54
C ASP A 28 -5.17 -9.41 4.77
N ILE A 29 -4.43 -8.61 5.53
CA ILE A 29 -4.95 -7.91 6.72
C ILE A 29 -6.02 -6.89 6.33
N ALA A 30 -5.79 -6.11 5.28
CA ALA A 30 -6.76 -5.13 4.81
C ALA A 30 -8.05 -5.81 4.30
N GLY A 31 -7.94 -7.03 3.77
CA GLY A 31 -9.07 -7.87 3.40
C GLY A 31 -9.89 -8.29 4.61
N GLU A 32 -9.24 -8.76 5.68
CA GLU A 32 -9.90 -9.16 6.93
C GLU A 32 -10.63 -7.99 7.61
N ILE A 33 -10.05 -6.78 7.56
CA ILE A 33 -10.63 -5.57 8.14
C ILE A 33 -11.70 -4.94 7.21
N GLY A 34 -11.69 -5.28 5.92
CA GLY A 34 -12.52 -4.62 4.90
C GLY A 34 -12.02 -3.21 4.53
N ALA A 35 -10.75 -2.92 4.76
CA ALA A 35 -10.09 -1.67 4.38
C ALA A 35 -9.42 -1.73 3.00
N ARG A 36 -9.35 -2.92 2.40
CA ARG A 36 -8.75 -3.12 1.07
C ARG A 36 -9.55 -2.37 0.00
N PRO A 37 -8.93 -1.44 -0.75
CA PRO A 37 -9.61 -0.74 -1.81
C PRO A 37 -9.92 -1.70 -2.97
N SER A 38 -11.18 -1.80 -3.35
CA SER A 38 -11.58 -2.61 -4.51
C SER A 38 -11.20 -1.88 -5.80
N LEU A 39 -10.25 -2.44 -6.56
CA LEU A 39 -9.74 -1.85 -7.80
C LEU A 39 -10.85 -1.57 -8.82
N LEU A 40 -11.81 -2.49 -8.97
CA LEU A 40 -12.96 -2.33 -9.87
C LEU A 40 -13.87 -1.16 -9.44
N TRP A 41 -14.08 -1.01 -8.13
CA TRP A 41 -14.87 0.11 -7.61
C TRP A 41 -14.15 1.44 -7.81
N LEU A 42 -12.85 1.49 -7.52
CA LEU A 42 -12.02 2.67 -7.76
C LEU A 42 -12.03 3.09 -9.23
N LEU A 43 -12.00 2.14 -10.16
CA LEU A 43 -12.08 2.42 -11.60
C LEU A 43 -13.37 3.15 -11.98
N VAL A 44 -14.51 2.82 -11.34
CA VAL A 44 -15.80 3.47 -11.58
C VAL A 44 -15.91 4.80 -10.85
N THR A 45 -15.42 4.90 -9.61
CA THR A 45 -15.60 6.12 -8.80
C THR A 45 -14.57 7.21 -9.05
N ASP A 46 -13.30 6.85 -9.26
CA ASP A 46 -12.18 7.80 -9.35
C ASP A 46 -11.05 7.23 -10.21
N PHE A 47 -11.20 7.37 -11.53
CA PHE A 47 -10.24 6.87 -12.52
C PHE A 47 -8.79 7.38 -12.32
N PRO A 48 -8.55 8.68 -12.01
CA PRO A 48 -7.20 9.16 -11.68
C PRO A 48 -6.56 8.43 -10.49
N LEU A 49 -7.33 8.20 -9.42
CA LEU A 49 -6.84 7.49 -8.24
C LEU A 49 -6.56 6.02 -8.57
N PHE A 50 -7.42 5.39 -9.35
CA PHE A 50 -7.22 4.03 -9.84
C PHE A 50 -5.90 3.90 -10.63
N LYS A 51 -5.64 4.81 -11.59
CA LYS A 51 -4.40 4.80 -12.37
C LYS A 51 -3.16 4.93 -11.48
N TRP A 52 -3.22 5.81 -10.48
CA TRP A 52 -2.14 5.98 -9.51
C TRP A 52 -1.92 4.76 -8.62
N VAL A 53 -2.98 4.09 -8.17
CA VAL A 53 -2.86 2.87 -7.36
C VAL A 53 -2.32 1.71 -8.19
N LEU A 54 -2.68 1.63 -9.47
CA LEU A 54 -2.25 0.55 -10.37
C LEU A 54 -0.80 0.73 -10.86
N MET A 55 -0.41 1.94 -11.26
CA MET A 55 0.90 2.21 -11.87
C MET A 55 1.91 2.84 -10.91
N GLY A 56 1.45 3.35 -9.77
CA GLY A 56 2.28 4.01 -8.77
C GLY A 56 2.74 3.06 -7.67
N PRO A 57 3.52 3.59 -6.71
CA PRO A 57 3.97 2.81 -5.58
C PRO A 57 2.80 2.43 -4.66
N VAL A 58 2.88 1.24 -4.07
CA VAL A 58 1.97 0.81 -3.01
C VAL A 58 2.28 1.65 -1.76
N SER A 59 1.41 2.63 -1.49
CA SER A 59 1.55 3.53 -0.34
C SER A 59 0.57 3.13 0.77
N THR A 60 0.99 3.27 2.03
CA THR A 60 0.16 2.93 3.20
C THR A 60 -1.13 3.75 3.28
N TYR A 61 -1.19 4.91 2.62
CA TYR A 61 -2.39 5.73 2.49
C TYR A 61 -3.54 5.03 1.76
N GLN A 62 -3.24 4.06 0.89
CA GLN A 62 -4.25 3.31 0.13
C GLN A 62 -5.22 2.55 1.03
N TYR A 63 -4.71 1.97 2.13
CA TYR A 63 -5.52 1.24 3.10
C TYR A 63 -6.41 2.14 3.98
N ARG A 64 -6.29 3.47 3.86
CA ARG A 64 -7.16 4.44 4.56
C ARG A 64 -8.17 5.11 3.63
N LEU A 65 -8.28 4.67 2.38
CA LEU A 65 -9.30 5.14 1.44
C LEU A 65 -10.70 4.61 1.81
N MET A 66 -10.76 3.43 2.42
CA MET A 66 -11.99 2.69 2.72
C MET A 66 -11.88 1.97 4.07
N GLY A 67 -12.99 1.40 4.53
CA GLY A 67 -13.05 0.62 5.78
C GLY A 67 -13.22 1.45 7.07
N PRO A 68 -13.26 0.76 8.23
CA PRO A 68 -13.34 1.39 9.54
C PRO A 68 -12.01 2.09 9.86
N GLY A 69 -11.97 3.41 9.69
CA GLY A 69 -10.72 4.20 9.77
C GLY A 69 -10.38 5.00 8.52
N LYS A 70 -11.34 5.12 7.59
CA LYS A 70 -11.25 6.00 6.43
C LYS A 70 -10.77 7.41 6.81
N TRP A 71 -9.72 7.88 6.15
CA TRP A 71 -9.20 9.22 6.33
C TRP A 71 -9.51 10.07 5.11
N SER A 72 -10.22 11.19 5.30
CA SER A 72 -10.61 12.11 4.22
C SER A 72 -9.42 12.67 3.42
N GLY A 73 -8.28 12.86 4.09
CA GLY A 73 -7.04 13.36 3.47
C GLY A 73 -6.25 12.31 2.69
N ALA A 74 -6.62 11.02 2.75
CA ALA A 74 -5.84 9.94 2.15
C ALA A 74 -5.66 10.13 0.64
N ARG A 75 -6.72 10.54 -0.07
CA ARG A 75 -6.67 10.84 -1.50
C ARG A 75 -5.62 11.90 -1.82
N HIS A 76 -5.70 13.05 -1.14
CA HIS A 76 -4.76 14.15 -1.36
C HIS A 76 -3.33 13.75 -1.01
N ALA A 77 -3.13 12.99 0.08
CA ALA A 77 -1.83 12.49 0.49
C ALA A 77 -1.19 11.58 -0.57
N ILE A 78 -1.97 10.73 -1.25
CA ILE A 78 -1.48 9.87 -2.34
C ILE A 78 -0.99 10.71 -3.52
N PHE A 79 -1.73 11.75 -3.94
CA PHE A 79 -1.28 12.57 -5.07
C PHE A 79 -0.04 13.40 -4.74
N THR A 80 0.03 13.95 -3.53
CA THR A 80 1.14 14.82 -3.08
C THR A 80 2.34 14.05 -2.52
N GLN A 81 2.33 12.72 -2.56
CA GLN A 81 3.39 11.91 -1.95
C GLN A 81 4.75 12.14 -2.61
N PHE A 82 4.77 12.31 -3.93
CA PHE A 82 6.00 12.55 -4.69
C PHE A 82 6.53 13.96 -4.45
N ASP A 83 5.65 14.96 -4.41
CA ASP A 83 6.04 16.34 -4.11
C ASP A 83 6.78 16.41 -2.76
N ARG A 84 6.24 15.73 -1.73
CA ARG A 84 6.91 15.63 -0.42
C ARG A 84 8.24 14.87 -0.47
N MET A 85 8.35 13.86 -1.33
CA MET A 85 9.59 13.09 -1.49
C MET A 85 10.69 13.91 -2.17
N TYR A 86 10.33 14.74 -3.15
CA TYR A 86 11.28 15.57 -3.89
C TYR A 86 11.62 16.88 -3.20
N GLN A 87 10.77 17.39 -2.33
CA GLN A 87 11.00 18.61 -1.55
C GLN A 87 12.41 18.69 -0.92
N PRO A 88 12.90 17.69 -0.14
CA PRO A 88 14.24 17.76 0.45
C PRO A 88 15.39 17.71 -0.56
N SER A 89 15.13 17.31 -1.80
CA SER A 89 16.13 17.30 -2.88
C SER A 89 16.19 18.64 -3.63
N GLN A 90 15.14 19.45 -3.54
CA GLN A 90 15.03 20.72 -4.26
C GLN A 90 15.36 21.92 -3.38
N ASP A 91 15.40 21.73 -2.05
CA ASP A 91 15.79 22.76 -1.09
C ASP A 91 17.27 23.15 -1.28
N PRO A 92 17.58 24.37 -1.79
CA PRO A 92 18.96 24.79 -2.07
C PRO A 92 19.75 25.18 -0.81
N VAL A 93 19.14 25.05 0.37
CA VAL A 93 19.70 25.50 1.67
C VAL A 93 20.26 24.31 2.48
N ARG A 94 20.39 23.13 1.86
CA ARG A 94 21.14 21.99 2.42
C ARG A 94 22.43 21.76 1.66
#